data_AF-A0A7W9MH05-F1
#
_entry.id   AF-A0A7W9MH05-F1
#
_cell.length_a   1.000
_cell.length_b   1.000
_cell.length_c   1.000
_cell.angle_alpha   90.00
_cell.angle_beta   90.00
_cell.angle_gamma   90.00
#
_symmetry.space_group_name_H-M   'P 1'
#
loop_
_entity.id
_entity.type
_entity.pdbx_description
1 polymer ?
#
loop_
_entity_poly.entity_id
_entity_poly.type
_entity_poly.pdbx_seq_one_letter_code
_entity_poly.pdbx_strand_id
1 'polypeptide(L)'
;MIATPILAGCLLVALGCGTTPDTAATAEGPSQPVSHAAPPQPVAPRADPTGGAPKPTKPEGGTDNPRRVRWLKATPSKDGRSLRIVWWSGVEPCNVLDRVTVRETSKRVTVTLWEGPSAKVQNVACIEIAIQKVTTVRLKKPLGGRKVVDGAR
;
A
#
# COMPACT_ATOMS: atom_id res chain seq x y z
N MET A 1 49.70 33.13 -8.09
CA MET A 1 50.97 32.84 -8.79
C MET A 1 51.30 31.40 -8.44
N ILE A 2 51.44 30.39 -9.31
CA ILE A 2 52.00 30.25 -10.67
C ILE A 2 51.32 28.97 -11.25
N ALA A 3 50.53 29.05 -12.31
CA ALA A 3 50.84 28.86 -13.74
C ALA A 3 50.99 27.38 -14.21
N THR A 4 50.09 27.01 -15.12
CA THR A 4 50.03 25.80 -15.96
C THR A 4 51.24 25.69 -16.91
N PRO A 5 51.45 24.52 -17.54
CA PRO A 5 51.36 24.55 -18.99
C PRO A 5 50.72 23.31 -19.66
N ILE A 6 50.27 23.58 -20.88
CA ILE A 6 49.56 22.77 -21.87
C ILE A 6 50.59 22.28 -22.91
N LEU A 7 50.46 21.04 -23.41
CA LEU A 7 50.99 20.57 -24.71
C LEU A 7 49.79 19.91 -25.42
N ALA A 8 49.26 20.31 -26.58
CA ALA A 8 49.74 20.88 -27.84
C ALA A 8 50.38 19.85 -28.81
N GLY A 9 49.70 19.57 -29.92
CA GLY A 9 50.20 18.90 -31.13
C GLY A 9 49.24 17.81 -31.65
N CYS A 10 48.91 17.66 -32.93
CA CYS A 10 49.24 18.44 -34.13
C CYS A 10 48.20 18.09 -35.22
N LEU A 11 47.92 19.07 -36.06
CA LEU A 11 46.95 19.10 -37.15
C LEU A 11 47.51 18.43 -38.43
N LEU A 12 46.73 17.58 -39.11
CA LEU A 12 46.97 17.21 -40.51
C LEU A 12 45.66 17.38 -41.30
N VAL A 13 45.69 18.25 -42.30
CA VAL A 13 44.60 18.54 -43.24
C VAL A 13 44.87 17.80 -44.53
N ALA A 14 43.88 17.04 -45.04
CA ALA A 14 43.87 16.54 -46.40
C ALA A 14 42.56 16.97 -47.09
N LEU A 15 42.69 17.80 -48.12
CA LEU A 15 41.64 18.16 -49.06
C LEU A 15 41.53 17.07 -50.13
N GLY A 16 40.34 16.49 -50.29
CA GLY A 16 40.01 15.61 -51.41
C GLY A 16 38.53 15.73 -51.77
N CYS A 17 38.22 16.41 -52.88
CA CYS A 17 36.92 16.35 -53.53
C CYS A 17 36.84 15.07 -54.36
N GLY A 18 35.81 14.25 -54.14
CA GLY A 18 35.50 13.09 -54.96
C GLY A 18 34.01 12.78 -54.87
N THR A 19 33.34 12.89 -56.01
CA THR A 19 31.90 12.75 -56.30
C THR A 19 31.23 11.49 -55.76
N THR A 20 29.99 11.67 -55.29
CA THR A 20 28.98 10.66 -54.90
C THR A 20 28.64 9.70 -56.06
N PRO A 21 28.27 8.46 -55.71
CA PRO A 21 26.91 8.01 -55.99
C PRO A 21 26.24 7.36 -54.78
N ASP A 22 24.91 7.55 -54.73
CA ASP A 22 23.94 6.92 -53.86
C ASP A 22 24.30 5.51 -53.39
N THR A 23 24.42 5.36 -52.09
CA THR A 23 23.94 4.17 -51.40
C THR A 23 23.23 4.68 -50.16
N ALA A 24 21.90 4.73 -50.23
CA ALA A 24 21.05 4.88 -49.07
C ALA A 24 21.34 3.71 -48.12
N ALA A 25 22.29 3.90 -47.22
CA ALA A 25 22.40 3.08 -46.02
C ALA A 25 21.18 3.45 -45.17
N THR A 26 20.13 2.63 -45.28
CA THR A 26 19.04 2.58 -44.31
C THR A 26 19.68 2.35 -42.95
N ALA A 27 19.86 3.43 -42.19
CA ALA A 27 20.15 3.32 -40.78
C ALA A 27 18.93 2.66 -40.13
N GLU A 28 19.04 1.37 -39.81
CA GLU A 28 18.11 0.70 -38.90
C GLU A 28 18.16 1.46 -37.57
N GLY A 29 17.19 2.35 -37.37
CA GLY A 29 16.96 2.98 -36.09
C GLY A 29 16.72 1.91 -35.02
N PRO A 30 17.04 2.19 -33.75
CA PRO A 30 16.87 1.21 -32.68
C PRO A 30 15.43 0.71 -32.63
N SER A 31 15.26 -0.62 -32.69
CA SER A 31 13.97 -1.29 -32.66
C SER A 31 13.17 -0.83 -31.45
N GLN A 32 11.99 -0.23 -31.68
CA GLN A 32 11.09 0.12 -30.59
C GLN A 32 10.58 -1.14 -29.88
N PRO A 33 10.47 -1.14 -28.54
CA PRO A 33 9.88 -2.28 -27.84
C PRO A 33 8.40 -2.40 -28.21
N VAL A 34 8.04 -3.51 -28.83
CA VAL A 34 6.64 -3.89 -29.06
C VAL A 34 6.00 -4.29 -27.72
N SER A 35 5.19 -3.39 -27.17
CA SER A 35 4.29 -3.73 -26.06
C SER A 35 3.15 -4.59 -26.60
N HIS A 36 3.24 -5.89 -26.38
CA HIS A 36 2.08 -6.77 -26.56
C HIS A 36 1.16 -6.57 -25.36
N ALA A 37 -0.07 -6.11 -25.62
CA ALA A 37 -1.11 -6.14 -24.61
C ALA A 37 -1.35 -7.61 -24.23
N ALA A 38 -1.04 -7.97 -22.98
CA ALA A 38 -1.44 -9.27 -22.46
C ALA A 38 -2.97 -9.38 -22.56
N PRO A 39 -3.52 -10.52 -23.03
CA PRO A 39 -4.95 -10.74 -23.02
C PRO A 39 -5.46 -10.58 -21.57
N PRO A 40 -6.66 -9.99 -21.37
CA PRO A 40 -7.21 -9.83 -20.03
C PRO A 40 -7.30 -11.19 -19.35
N GLN A 41 -6.42 -11.44 -18.38
CA GLN A 41 -6.51 -12.64 -17.58
C GLN A 41 -7.70 -12.49 -16.63
N PRO A 42 -8.57 -13.50 -16.51
CA PRO A 42 -9.56 -13.53 -15.46
C PRO A 42 -8.86 -13.37 -14.11
N VAL A 43 -9.10 -12.26 -13.42
CA VAL A 43 -8.63 -12.10 -12.05
C VAL A 43 -9.39 -13.12 -11.22
N ALA A 44 -8.72 -14.21 -10.84
CA ALA A 44 -9.31 -15.20 -9.96
C ALA A 44 -9.81 -14.48 -8.70
N PRO A 45 -11.03 -14.82 -8.19
CA PRO A 45 -11.45 -14.35 -6.89
C PRO A 45 -10.34 -14.66 -5.88
N ARG A 46 -9.87 -13.65 -5.13
CA ARG A 46 -8.96 -13.89 -4.03
C ARG A 46 -9.65 -14.85 -3.08
N ALA A 47 -9.17 -16.10 -3.01
CA ALA A 47 -9.52 -16.98 -1.92
C ALA A 47 -9.06 -16.30 -0.63
N ASP A 48 -9.96 -16.12 0.33
CA ASP A 48 -9.56 -15.73 1.67
C ASP A 48 -8.53 -16.77 2.15
N PRO A 49 -7.33 -16.37 2.61
CA PRO A 49 -6.43 -17.29 3.28
C PRO A 49 -7.25 -18.05 4.33
N THR A 50 -7.35 -19.37 4.20
CA THR A 50 -8.06 -20.25 5.14
C THR A 50 -7.28 -20.27 6.45
N GLY A 51 -7.34 -19.17 7.20
CA GLY A 51 -6.30 -18.77 8.14
C GLY A 51 -6.83 -18.58 9.55
N GLY A 52 -7.08 -19.68 10.25
CA GLY A 52 -7.25 -19.73 11.71
C GLY A 52 -8.35 -18.83 12.31
N ALA A 53 -8.44 -18.83 13.63
CA ALA A 53 -9.25 -17.84 14.34
C ALA A 53 -8.58 -16.45 14.23
N PRO A 54 -9.33 -15.34 14.01
CA PRO A 54 -8.75 -14.00 13.97
C PRO A 54 -7.91 -13.69 15.21
N LYS A 55 -6.70 -13.13 15.01
CA LYS A 55 -5.78 -12.74 16.10
C LYS A 55 -6.44 -11.66 16.96
N PRO A 56 -6.62 -11.84 18.29
CA PRO A 56 -7.06 -10.77 19.17
C PRO A 56 -6.06 -9.60 19.16
N THR A 57 -6.55 -8.39 18.95
CA THR A 57 -5.72 -7.18 18.86
C THR A 57 -6.35 -6.04 19.65
N LYS A 58 -5.54 -5.39 20.49
CA LYS A 58 -5.92 -4.19 21.24
C LYS A 58 -5.29 -2.97 20.57
N PRO A 59 -5.93 -1.80 20.63
CA PRO A 59 -5.29 -0.56 20.21
C PRO A 59 -4.07 -0.27 21.08
N GLU A 60 -2.93 0.01 20.46
CA GLU A 60 -1.68 0.36 21.15
C GLU A 60 -1.40 1.88 21.12
N GLY A 61 -1.97 2.58 20.15
CA GLY A 61 -1.67 3.99 19.88
C GLY A 61 -0.22 4.22 19.41
N GLY A 62 0.07 5.46 19.04
CA GLY A 62 1.43 5.90 18.71
C GLY A 62 1.97 5.26 17.44
N THR A 63 1.12 5.02 16.45
CA THR A 63 1.59 4.62 15.11
C THR A 63 1.97 5.84 14.28
N ASP A 64 2.91 5.67 13.37
CA ASP A 64 3.24 6.67 12.36
C ASP A 64 2.17 6.69 11.26
N ASN A 65 1.72 7.89 10.88
CA ASN A 65 0.75 8.13 9.81
C ASN A 65 -0.45 7.12 9.78
N PRO A 66 -1.24 7.04 10.86
CA PRO A 66 -2.35 6.09 10.95
C PRO A 66 -3.37 6.30 9.83
N ARG A 67 -3.68 5.24 9.09
CA ARG A 67 -4.69 5.22 8.03
C ARG A 67 -5.93 4.47 8.46
N ARG A 68 -7.07 4.82 7.88
CA ARG A 68 -8.32 4.07 8.07
C ARG A 68 -8.24 2.73 7.35
N VAL A 69 -8.70 1.67 8.01
CA VAL A 69 -8.82 0.34 7.39
C VAL A 69 -10.27 -0.15 7.44
N ARG A 70 -10.71 -0.74 6.34
CA ARG A 70 -12.04 -1.33 6.21
C ARG A 70 -12.10 -2.61 7.02
N TRP A 71 -13.23 -2.84 7.68
CA TRP A 71 -13.48 -4.11 8.35
C TRP A 71 -14.33 -5.03 7.49
N LEU A 72 -14.21 -6.34 7.76
CA LEU A 72 -14.95 -7.40 7.09
C LEU A 72 -16.30 -7.63 7.76
N LYS A 73 -16.29 -7.71 9.10
CA LYS A 73 -17.46 -8.08 9.88
C LYS A 73 -17.52 -7.33 11.20
N ALA A 74 -18.73 -6.93 11.59
CA ALA A 74 -19.04 -6.44 12.92
C ALA A 74 -20.14 -7.32 13.52
N THR A 75 -19.85 -8.01 14.62
CA THR A 75 -20.79 -8.92 15.29
C THR A 75 -21.12 -8.41 16.67
N PRO A 76 -22.39 -8.13 17.00
CA PRO A 76 -22.77 -7.70 18.35
C PRO A 76 -22.65 -8.83 19.37
N SER A 77 -22.34 -8.48 20.61
CA SER A 77 -22.51 -9.38 21.76
C SER A 77 -23.99 -9.65 22.04
N LYS A 78 -24.27 -10.72 22.79
CA LYS A 78 -25.65 -11.12 23.16
C LYS A 78 -26.41 -10.00 23.89
N ASP A 79 -25.73 -9.23 24.73
CA ASP A 79 -26.29 -8.08 25.47
C ASP A 79 -26.36 -6.78 24.62
N GLY A 80 -25.87 -6.82 23.38
CA GLY A 80 -25.79 -5.67 22.49
C GLY A 80 -24.87 -4.53 22.96
N ARG A 81 -24.05 -4.71 24.01
CA ARG A 81 -23.19 -3.64 24.56
C ARG A 81 -21.79 -3.61 23.97
N SER A 82 -21.46 -4.53 23.08
CA SER A 82 -20.18 -4.55 22.39
C SER A 82 -20.27 -5.08 20.98
N LEU A 83 -19.27 -4.76 20.16
CA LEU A 83 -19.09 -5.25 18.82
C LEU A 83 -17.73 -5.95 18.72
N ARG A 84 -17.71 -7.18 18.21
CA ARG A 84 -16.48 -7.81 17.70
C ARG A 84 -16.28 -7.39 16.25
N ILE A 85 -15.21 -6.67 15.99
CA ILE A 85 -14.86 -6.16 14.66
C ILE A 85 -13.71 -7.01 14.12
N VAL A 86 -13.91 -7.62 12.96
CA VAL A 86 -12.91 -8.46 12.26
C VAL A 86 -12.48 -7.75 10.98
N TRP A 87 -11.18 -7.70 10.72
CA TRP A 87 -10.61 -7.07 9.51
C TRP A 87 -9.34 -7.78 9.04
N TRP A 88 -8.99 -7.58 7.78
CA TRP A 88 -7.68 -7.95 7.23
C TRP A 88 -6.66 -6.85 7.54
N SER A 89 -5.48 -7.25 8.00
CA SER A 89 -4.36 -6.34 8.29
C SER A 89 -3.03 -7.04 7.99
N GLY A 90 -1.94 -6.29 8.00
CA GLY A 90 -0.59 -6.86 7.95
C GLY A 90 -0.08 -7.30 9.32
N VAL A 91 1.14 -7.84 9.32
CA VAL A 91 1.83 -8.21 10.56
C VAL A 91 2.42 -6.97 11.26
N GLU A 92 2.51 -7.04 12.58
CA GLU A 92 3.23 -6.07 13.41
C GLU A 92 4.75 -6.29 13.22
N PRO A 93 5.58 -5.24 13.33
CA PRO A 93 5.25 -3.87 13.75
C PRO A 93 4.76 -2.95 12.62
N CYS A 94 4.68 -3.42 11.39
CA CYS A 94 4.35 -2.58 10.23
C CYS A 94 2.87 -2.18 10.15
N ASN A 95 1.98 -2.99 10.75
CA ASN A 95 0.56 -2.68 10.84
C ASN A 95 0.08 -2.94 12.27
N VAL A 96 0.21 -1.92 13.13
CA VAL A 96 -0.32 -1.92 14.50
C VAL A 96 -1.69 -1.25 14.50
N LEU A 97 -2.61 -1.76 15.32
CA LEU A 97 -3.88 -1.06 15.59
C LEU A 97 -3.60 0.17 16.45
N ASP A 98 -3.72 1.36 15.87
CA ASP A 98 -3.50 2.62 16.57
C ASP A 98 -4.68 2.93 17.50
N ARG A 99 -5.87 3.06 16.91
CA ARG A 99 -7.09 3.44 17.62
C ARG A 99 -8.33 2.90 16.93
N VAL A 100 -9.41 2.83 17.69
CA VAL A 100 -10.75 2.58 17.18
C VAL A 100 -11.63 3.76 17.56
N THR A 101 -12.15 4.48 16.57
CA THR A 101 -13.05 5.60 16.81
C THR A 101 -14.49 5.17 16.58
N VAL A 102 -15.36 5.43 17.57
CA VAL A 102 -16.77 5.06 17.55
C VAL A 102 -17.63 6.30 17.62
N ARG A 103 -18.46 6.51 16.59
CA ARG A 103 -19.48 7.56 16.58
C ARG A 103 -20.86 6.93 16.71
N GLU A 104 -21.51 7.20 17.83
CA GLU A 104 -22.86 6.70 18.12
C GLU A 104 -23.91 7.78 17.91
N THR A 105 -25.00 7.42 17.25
CA THR A 105 -26.21 8.22 17.07
C THR A 105 -27.44 7.38 17.47
N SER A 106 -28.63 7.97 17.41
CA SER A 106 -29.89 7.23 17.64
C SER A 106 -30.16 6.16 16.57
N LYS A 107 -29.61 6.30 15.36
CA LYS A 107 -29.89 5.39 14.22
C LYS A 107 -28.69 4.53 13.81
N ARG A 108 -27.46 4.96 14.12
CA ARG A 108 -26.22 4.36 13.59
C ARG A 108 -25.10 4.34 14.61
N VAL A 109 -24.26 3.31 14.51
CA VAL A 109 -22.95 3.19 15.17
C VAL A 109 -21.89 3.09 14.07
N THR A 110 -21.09 4.13 13.90
CA THR A 110 -19.98 4.12 12.93
C THR A 110 -18.69 3.74 13.65
N VAL A 111 -18.08 2.63 13.25
CA VAL A 111 -16.80 2.15 13.79
C VAL A 111 -15.73 2.33 12.73
N THR A 112 -14.65 3.03 13.07
CA THR A 112 -13.48 3.23 12.20
C THR A 112 -12.25 2.68 12.88
N LEU A 113 -11.56 1.77 12.20
CA LEU A 113 -10.26 1.25 12.61
C LEU A 113 -9.15 2.10 12.00
N TRP A 114 -8.10 2.36 12.77
CA TRP A 114 -6.93 3.09 12.33
C TRP A 114 -5.68 2.26 12.58
N GLU A 115 -4.85 2.10 11.56
CA GLU A 115 -3.62 1.33 11.64
C GLU A 115 -2.45 2.06 11.00
N GLY A 116 -1.25 1.78 11.49
CA GLY A 116 -0.01 2.30 10.93
C GLY A 116 1.21 1.54 11.46
N PRO A 117 2.41 1.83 10.94
CA PRO A 117 3.66 1.32 11.51
C PRO A 117 3.85 1.78 12.95
N SER A 118 4.40 0.92 13.80
CA SER A 118 4.76 1.29 15.17
C SER A 118 5.86 2.34 15.19
N ALA A 119 5.64 3.48 15.85
CA ALA A 119 6.69 4.49 16.04
C ALA A 119 7.82 4.02 16.99
N LYS A 120 7.63 2.86 17.65
CA LYS A 120 8.57 2.31 18.64
C LYS A 120 9.73 1.54 18.00
N VAL A 121 9.64 1.21 16.71
CA VAL A 121 10.61 0.34 16.04
C VAL A 121 10.97 0.94 14.68
N GLN A 122 12.26 0.97 14.37
CA GLN A 122 12.80 1.49 13.11
C GLN A 122 13.57 0.39 12.37
N ASN A 123 13.82 0.58 11.07
CA ASN A 123 14.66 -0.30 10.25
C ASN A 123 14.20 -1.77 10.22
N VAL A 124 12.89 -1.99 10.13
CA VAL A 124 12.27 -3.33 10.06
C VAL A 124 11.80 -3.64 8.65
N ALA A 125 11.97 -4.90 8.23
CA ALA A 125 11.39 -5.40 6.99
C ALA A 125 9.89 -5.62 7.17
N CYS A 126 9.08 -5.00 6.32
CA CYS A 126 7.63 -5.18 6.28
C CYS A 126 7.26 -6.24 5.25
N ILE A 127 6.88 -7.42 5.72
CA ILE A 127 6.38 -8.49 4.84
C ILE A 127 4.89 -8.26 4.51
N GLU A 128 4.54 -8.48 3.25
CA GLU A 128 3.17 -8.30 2.73
C GLU A 128 2.32 -9.57 2.96
N ILE A 129 2.04 -9.88 4.23
CA ILE A 129 1.16 -10.99 4.63
C ILE A 129 -0.10 -10.44 5.27
N ALA A 130 -1.26 -10.83 4.75
CA ALA A 130 -2.55 -10.51 5.33
C ALA A 130 -2.96 -11.53 6.40
N ILE A 131 -3.30 -11.05 7.59
CA ILE A 131 -3.87 -11.85 8.69
C ILE A 131 -5.21 -11.25 9.13
N GLN A 132 -6.15 -12.10 9.56
CA GLN A 132 -7.37 -11.60 10.20
C GLN A 132 -7.06 -11.20 11.64
N LYS A 133 -7.46 -9.98 12.00
CA LYS A 133 -7.42 -9.48 13.37
C LYS A 133 -8.84 -9.28 13.89
N VAL A 134 -8.98 -9.29 15.21
CA VAL A 134 -10.25 -8.99 15.89
C VAL A 134 -10.05 -8.11 17.11
N THR A 135 -10.93 -7.12 17.26
CA THR A 135 -10.97 -6.25 18.43
C THR A 135 -12.40 -6.14 18.95
N THR A 136 -12.53 -5.88 20.24
CA THR A 136 -13.84 -5.72 20.90
C THR A 136 -14.05 -4.25 21.22
N VAL A 137 -15.11 -3.69 20.65
CA VAL A 137 -15.50 -2.29 20.82
C VAL A 137 -16.66 -2.23 21.80
N ARG A 138 -16.52 -1.46 22.88
CA ARG A 138 -17.62 -1.21 23.82
C ARG A 138 -18.49 -0.07 23.31
N LEU A 139 -19.80 -0.23 23.44
CA LEU A 139 -20.78 0.80 23.09
C LEU A 139 -21.24 1.55 24.35
N LYS A 140 -21.49 2.85 24.22
CA LYS A 140 -22.04 3.70 25.29
C LYS A 140 -23.49 3.34 25.61
N LYS A 141 -24.25 2.89 24.59
CA LYS A 141 -25.63 2.40 24.72
C LYS A 141 -25.77 1.04 24.05
N PRO A 142 -26.73 0.18 24.44
CA PRO A 142 -27.01 -1.06 23.73
C PRO A 142 -27.29 -0.83 22.24
N LEU A 143 -26.86 -1.76 21.37
CA LEU A 143 -26.97 -1.60 19.91
C LEU A 143 -28.43 -1.41 19.46
N GLY A 144 -29.35 -2.24 19.95
CA GLY A 144 -30.76 -2.22 19.54
C GLY A 144 -30.91 -2.33 18.02
N GLY A 145 -31.85 -1.58 17.45
CA GLY A 145 -32.07 -1.51 16.00
C GLY A 145 -31.09 -0.62 15.23
N ARG A 146 -29.99 -0.14 15.85
CA ARG A 146 -29.06 0.78 15.19
C ARG A 146 -28.22 0.05 14.15
N LYS A 147 -28.03 0.68 12.99
CA LYS A 147 -27.17 0.15 11.94
C LYS A 147 -25.69 0.33 12.30
N VAL A 148 -24.91 -0.74 12.20
CA VAL A 148 -23.45 -0.66 12.29
C VAL A 148 -22.88 -0.29 10.92
N VAL A 149 -22.02 0.72 10.87
CA VAL A 149 -21.44 1.28 9.64
C VAL A 149 -19.93 1.31 9.73
N ASP A 150 -19.27 0.97 8.63
CA ASP A 150 -17.82 1.07 8.49
C ASP A 150 -17.44 2.51 8.19
N GLY A 151 -16.60 3.12 9.03
CA GLY A 151 -16.14 4.50 8.84
C GLY A 151 -14.96 4.65 7.88
N ALA A 152 -14.46 3.54 7.32
CA ALA A 152 -13.47 3.52 6.24
C ALA A 152 -14.10 3.27 4.86
N ARG A 153 -15.43 3.28 4.76
CA ARG A 153 -16.18 3.18 3.49
C ARG A 153 -16.58 4.54 2.94
#